data_AF-A0A966ECI8-F1
#
_entry.id   AF-A0A966ECI8-F1
#
_cell.length_a   1.000
_cell.length_b   1.000
_cell.length_c   1.000
_cell.angle_alpha   90.00
_cell.angle_beta   90.00
_cell.angle_gamma   90.00
#
_symmetry.space_group_name_H-M   'P 1'
#
loop_
_entity.id
_entity.type
_entity.pdbx_description
1 polymer ?
#
loop_
_entity_poly.entity_id
_entity_poly.type
_entity_poly.pdbx_seq_one_letter_code
_entity_poly.pdbx_strand_id
1 'polypeptide(L)'
;MRIIAALILSTVACTCLAGQAAVQNVRMWPAPDRTRIVFDVNGPLEHTLFVLNNPARVVVDLRDTTLTKSVDRPAKGDKLLERIRHASRNHRDLRVVFDLRKPVRPRSFLLKPNKKYGYRLVVDLYDKGDARKALKETIKRAAPRKPGKLRDLIIAIDAGHGGEDPGTIGRKGTREKDVVLAIAKELSKQIKNEPGMRPVMVRRGDYYVGLR
;
A
#
# COMPACT_ATOMS: atom_id res chain seq x y z
N MET A 1 -42.11 35.10 -51.52
CA MET A 1 -40.83 35.43 -50.87
C MET A 1 -40.76 34.64 -49.56
N ARG A 2 -40.08 33.49 -49.54
CA ARG A 2 -39.97 32.60 -48.36
C ARG A 2 -38.57 32.76 -47.77
N ILE A 3 -38.49 33.34 -46.57
CA ILE A 3 -37.23 33.53 -45.84
C ILE A 3 -36.98 32.24 -45.05
N ILE A 4 -35.96 31.48 -45.45
CA ILE A 4 -35.46 30.31 -44.72
C ILE A 4 -34.35 30.82 -43.80
N ALA A 5 -34.64 30.91 -42.49
CA ALA A 5 -33.63 31.18 -41.47
C ALA A 5 -32.97 29.86 -41.06
N ALA A 6 -31.72 29.65 -41.51
CA ALA A 6 -30.91 28.52 -41.09
C ALA A 6 -30.25 28.83 -39.73
N LEU A 7 -30.71 28.15 -38.68
CA LEU A 7 -30.14 28.22 -37.34
C LEU A 7 -28.92 27.28 -37.28
N ILE A 8 -27.71 27.85 -37.36
CA ILE A 8 -26.46 27.09 -37.21
C ILE A 8 -26.23 26.82 -35.72
N LEU A 9 -26.53 25.60 -35.27
CA LEU A 9 -26.24 25.13 -33.93
C LEU A 9 -24.75 24.76 -33.82
N SER A 10 -23.92 25.71 -33.41
CA SER A 10 -22.50 25.47 -33.11
C SER A 10 -22.37 24.62 -31.85
N THR A 11 -22.15 23.32 -32.01
CA THR A 11 -21.70 22.44 -30.92
C THR A 11 -20.25 22.76 -30.61
N VAL A 12 -20.01 23.67 -29.67
CA VAL A 12 -18.69 23.85 -29.06
C VAL A 12 -18.40 22.61 -28.23
N ALA A 13 -17.74 21.62 -28.84
CA ALA A 13 -17.12 20.53 -28.12
C ALA A 13 -16.00 21.12 -27.26
N CYS A 14 -16.30 21.38 -25.99
CA CYS A 14 -15.29 21.71 -25.00
C CYS A 14 -14.42 20.46 -24.81
N THR A 15 -13.37 20.34 -25.62
CA THR A 15 -12.32 19.37 -25.39
C THR A 15 -11.63 19.79 -24.10
N CYS A 16 -12.01 19.16 -22.98
CA CYS A 16 -11.25 19.25 -21.76
C CYS A 16 -9.85 18.69 -22.04
N LEU A 17 -8.87 19.58 -22.21
CA LEU A 17 -7.46 19.21 -22.14
C LEU A 17 -7.22 18.71 -20.72
N ALA A 18 -7.38 17.41 -20.52
CA ALA A 18 -6.94 16.75 -19.31
C ALA A 18 -5.42 16.95 -19.24
N GLY A 19 -4.97 17.77 -18.29
CA GLY A 19 -3.55 18.00 -18.07
C GLY A 19 -2.85 16.69 -17.69
N GLN A 20 -1.60 16.54 -18.11
CA GLN A 20 -0.75 15.39 -17.80
C GLN A 20 -0.74 15.14 -16.29
N ALA A 21 -0.94 13.89 -15.86
CA ALA A 21 -0.88 13.54 -14.46
C ALA A 21 0.56 13.72 -13.93
N ALA A 22 0.68 13.94 -12.63
CA ALA A 22 1.96 14.15 -11.97
C ALA A 22 2.04 13.33 -10.69
N VAL A 23 3.08 12.51 -10.59
CA VAL A 23 3.53 11.93 -9.33
C VAL A 23 4.17 13.05 -8.51
N GLN A 24 3.52 13.40 -7.41
CA GLN A 24 3.95 14.43 -6.47
C GLN A 24 4.84 13.87 -5.37
N ASN A 25 4.63 12.61 -5.00
CA ASN A 25 5.40 11.94 -3.96
C ASN A 25 5.34 10.42 -4.13
N VAL A 26 6.35 9.72 -3.63
CA VAL A 26 6.39 8.26 -3.59
C VAL A 26 6.78 7.84 -2.18
N ARG A 27 5.82 7.28 -1.44
CA ARG A 27 5.99 6.89 -0.05
C ARG A 27 6.01 5.38 0.08
N MET A 28 6.73 4.86 1.06
CA MET A 28 6.93 3.42 1.23
C MET A 28 6.77 2.99 2.69
N TRP A 29 6.10 1.86 2.88
CA TRP A 29 5.89 1.23 4.18
C TRP A 29 6.22 -0.26 4.10
N PRO A 30 7.41 -0.67 4.58
CA PRO A 30 7.75 -2.08 4.70
C PRO A 30 6.92 -2.72 5.82
N ALA A 31 6.35 -3.88 5.52
CA ALA A 31 5.69 -4.77 6.46
C ALA A 31 6.41 -6.13 6.46
N PRO A 32 6.12 -7.02 7.42
CA PRO A 32 6.75 -8.34 7.48
C PRO A 32 6.56 -9.19 6.21
N ASP A 33 5.38 -9.11 5.59
CA ASP A 33 4.94 -9.96 4.46
C ASP A 33 4.89 -9.23 3.12
N ARG A 34 4.96 -7.89 3.12
CA ARG A 34 4.90 -7.04 1.92
C ARG A 34 5.61 -5.72 2.12
N THR A 35 5.95 -5.04 1.03
CA THR A 35 6.21 -3.60 1.04
C THR A 35 5.09 -2.90 0.27
N ARG A 36 4.46 -1.89 0.90
CA ARG A 36 3.48 -1.04 0.24
C ARG A 36 4.15 0.24 -0.25
N ILE A 37 4.00 0.54 -1.54
CA ILE A 37 4.41 1.80 -2.15
C ILE A 37 3.15 2.58 -2.52
N VAL A 38 3.10 3.86 -2.17
CA VAL A 38 2.00 4.76 -2.51
C VAL A 38 2.54 5.96 -3.27
N PHE A 39 2.07 6.11 -4.50
CA PHE A 39 2.30 7.29 -5.31
C PHE A 39 1.18 8.28 -5.05
N ASP A 40 1.52 9.47 -4.54
CA ASP A 40 0.58 10.58 -4.46
C ASP A 40 0.54 11.27 -5.83
N VAL A 41 -0.65 11.31 -6.44
CA VAL A 41 -0.82 11.82 -7.81
C VAL A 41 -1.90 12.89 -7.85
N ASN A 42 -1.74 13.87 -8.73
CA ASN A 42 -2.64 15.03 -8.83
C ASN A 42 -3.96 14.75 -9.59
N GLY A 43 -4.08 13.59 -10.23
CA GLY A 43 -5.21 13.25 -11.07
C GLY A 43 -5.38 11.73 -11.26
N PRO A 44 -6.48 11.30 -11.90
CA PRO A 44 -6.61 9.93 -12.34
C PRO A 44 -5.51 9.59 -13.35
N LEU A 45 -5.07 8.33 -13.38
CA LEU A 45 -4.09 7.85 -14.35
C LEU A 45 -4.35 6.40 -14.72
N GLU A 46 -3.83 5.99 -15.86
CA GLU A 46 -3.74 4.59 -16.26
C GLU A 46 -2.34 4.06 -15.95
N HIS A 47 -2.27 2.83 -15.43
CA HIS A 47 -0.99 2.17 -15.18
C HIS A 47 -1.00 0.70 -15.58
N THR A 48 0.19 0.19 -15.89
CA THR A 48 0.43 -1.25 -16.04
C THR A 48 1.45 -1.72 -15.02
N LEU A 49 1.32 -2.98 -14.59
CA LEU A 49 2.16 -3.60 -13.57
C LEU A 49 2.60 -4.97 -14.04
N PHE A 50 3.90 -5.20 -14.12
CA PHE A 50 4.44 -6.51 -14.52
C PHE A 50 5.78 -6.80 -13.86
N VAL A 51 6.16 -8.09 -13.88
CA VAL A 51 7.40 -8.60 -13.27
C VAL A 51 8.39 -8.93 -14.39
N LEU A 52 9.66 -8.57 -14.18
CA LEU A 52 10.77 -9.10 -14.97
C LEU A 52 11.60 -10.03 -14.09
N ASN A 53 12.08 -11.11 -14.70
CA ASN A 53 13.00 -12.04 -14.05
C ASN A 53 14.43 -11.77 -14.54
N ASN A 54 15.44 -12.17 -13.76
CA ASN A 54 16.87 -12.09 -14.10
C ASN A 54 17.38 -10.66 -14.45
N PRO A 55 17.58 -9.76 -13.48
CA PRO A 55 17.25 -9.88 -12.06
C PRO A 55 15.75 -9.60 -11.79
N ALA A 56 15.27 -10.04 -10.63
CA ALA A 56 13.89 -9.85 -10.20
C ALA A 56 13.55 -8.35 -10.08
N ARG A 57 12.56 -7.91 -10.86
CA ARG A 57 12.12 -6.51 -10.90
C ARG A 57 10.61 -6.44 -11.01
N VAL A 58 10.03 -5.41 -10.42
CA VAL A 58 8.65 -5.00 -10.71
C VAL A 58 8.69 -3.67 -11.45
N VAL A 59 7.96 -3.60 -12.55
CA VAL A 59 7.86 -2.41 -13.40
C VAL A 59 6.45 -1.87 -13.31
N VAL A 60 6.35 -0.56 -13.10
CA VAL A 60 5.11 0.22 -13.16
C VAL A 60 5.27 1.24 -14.27
N ASP A 61 4.45 1.11 -15.32
CA ASP A 61 4.35 2.14 -16.35
C ASP A 61 3.11 2.97 -16.10
N LEU A 62 3.28 4.29 -16.06
CA LEU A 62 2.25 5.30 -15.84
C LEU A 62 2.09 6.08 -17.14
N ARG A 63 0.88 6.06 -17.71
CA ARG A 63 0.59 6.76 -18.97
C ARG A 63 0.42 8.24 -18.74
N ASP A 64 0.91 9.05 -19.68
CA ASP A 64 0.78 10.51 -19.68
C ASP A 64 1.00 11.09 -18.27
N THR A 65 2.12 10.72 -17.66
CA THR A 65 2.44 11.02 -16.27
C THR A 65 3.87 11.48 -16.14
N THR A 66 4.09 12.57 -15.40
CA THR A 66 5.44 13.06 -15.04
C THR A 66 5.77 12.77 -13.58
N LEU A 67 7.06 12.84 -13.25
CA LEU A 67 7.55 12.80 -11.87
C LEU A 67 7.99 14.22 -11.47
N THR A 68 7.31 14.84 -10.52
CA THR A 68 7.60 16.24 -10.11
C THR A 68 8.57 16.32 -8.94
N LYS A 69 8.74 15.24 -8.16
CA LYS A 69 9.71 15.13 -7.07
C LYS A 69 10.48 13.83 -7.16
N SER A 70 11.72 13.83 -6.67
CA SER A 70 12.54 12.62 -6.59
C SER A 70 11.80 11.50 -5.84
N VAL A 71 11.93 10.26 -6.34
CA VAL A 71 11.46 9.08 -5.62
C VAL A 71 12.33 8.83 -4.39
N ASP A 72 11.71 8.68 -3.22
CA ASP A 72 12.43 8.36 -1.99
C ASP A 72 13.25 7.06 -2.14
N ARG A 73 14.38 7.00 -1.43
CA ARG A 73 15.16 5.76 -1.35
C ARG A 73 14.42 4.73 -0.49
N PRO A 74 14.52 3.42 -0.79
CA PRO A 74 13.98 2.39 0.09
C PRO A 74 14.45 2.57 1.53
N ALA A 75 13.57 2.32 2.50
CA ALA A 75 13.91 2.41 3.91
C ALA A 75 15.07 1.46 4.25
N LYS A 76 15.96 1.90 5.15
CA LYS A 76 17.04 1.03 5.67
C LYS A 76 16.42 -0.23 6.29
N GLY A 77 16.74 -1.40 5.73
CA GLY A 77 16.25 -2.69 6.20
C GLY A 77 15.02 -3.26 5.49
N ASP A 78 14.56 -2.66 4.38
CA ASP A 78 13.55 -3.29 3.53
C ASP A 78 14.09 -4.64 2.97
N LYS A 79 13.33 -5.72 3.21
CA LYS A 79 13.71 -7.09 2.84
C LYS A 79 13.42 -7.42 1.38
N LEU A 80 12.58 -6.63 0.72
CA LEU A 80 12.05 -6.89 -0.63
C LEU A 80 12.69 -5.93 -1.65
N LEU A 81 12.72 -4.64 -1.34
CA LEU A 81 13.26 -3.60 -2.22
C LEU A 81 14.76 -3.43 -2.04
N GLU A 82 15.48 -3.43 -3.16
CA GLU A 82 16.91 -3.09 -3.21
C GLU A 82 17.11 -1.63 -3.65
N ARG A 83 16.48 -1.26 -4.76
CA ARG A 83 16.65 0.05 -5.39
C ARG A 83 15.40 0.42 -6.18
N ILE A 84 15.19 1.73 -6.37
CA ILE A 84 14.16 2.27 -7.23
C ILE A 84 14.81 3.08 -8.35
N ARG A 85 14.35 2.85 -9.57
CA ARG A 85 14.76 3.58 -10.76
C ARG A 85 13.52 4.17 -11.41
N HIS A 86 13.69 5.27 -12.13
CA HIS A 86 12.63 5.85 -12.93
C HIS A 86 13.20 6.43 -14.23
N ALA A 87 12.39 6.46 -15.27
CA ALA A 87 12.74 7.06 -16.55
C ALA A 87 11.48 7.57 -17.26
N SER A 88 11.60 8.65 -18.01
CA SER A 88 10.57 9.05 -18.98
C SER A 88 10.59 8.08 -20.16
N ARG A 89 9.42 7.73 -20.67
CA ARG A 89 9.20 6.87 -21.83
C ARG A 89 8.38 7.63 -22.85
N ASN A 90 8.83 7.63 -24.11
CA ASN A 90 8.15 8.29 -25.22
C ASN A 90 7.78 9.77 -24.95
N HIS A 91 8.59 10.46 -24.14
CA HIS A 91 8.40 11.86 -23.71
C HIS A 91 7.12 12.17 -22.92
N ARG A 92 6.24 11.20 -22.66
CA ARG A 92 4.96 11.40 -21.96
C ARG A 92 4.69 10.43 -20.83
N ASP A 93 5.17 9.20 -20.95
CA ASP A 93 4.95 8.16 -19.96
C ASP A 93 6.07 8.16 -18.91
N LEU A 94 5.77 7.67 -17.71
CA LEU A 94 6.74 7.47 -16.64
C LEU A 94 6.85 5.97 -16.35
N ARG A 95 8.06 5.43 -16.44
CA ARG A 95 8.37 4.07 -16.00
C ARG A 95 9.08 4.14 -14.66
N VAL A 96 8.55 3.43 -13.67
CA VAL A 96 9.19 3.22 -12.37
C VAL A 96 9.54 1.74 -12.23
N VAL A 97 10.79 1.45 -11.88
CA VAL A 97 11.32 0.10 -11.76
C VAL A 97 11.81 -0.12 -10.33
N PHE A 98 11.26 -1.14 -9.69
CA PHE A 98 11.68 -1.64 -8.40
C PHE A 98 12.62 -2.82 -8.60
N ASP A 99 13.90 -2.66 -8.27
CA ASP A 99 14.86 -3.74 -8.21
C ASP A 99 14.66 -4.51 -6.90
N LEU A 100 14.52 -5.84 -6.99
CA LEU A 100 14.08 -6.68 -5.87
C LEU A 100 15.17 -7.63 -5.39
N ARG A 101 15.24 -7.80 -4.07
CA ARG A 101 16.13 -8.78 -3.41
C ARG A 101 15.62 -10.21 -3.53
N LYS A 102 14.31 -10.38 -3.75
CA LYS A 102 13.64 -11.69 -3.84
C LYS A 102 12.39 -11.60 -4.73
N PRO A 103 11.91 -12.73 -5.29
CA PRO A 103 10.68 -12.74 -6.08
C PRO A 103 9.45 -12.31 -5.28
N VAL A 104 8.63 -11.44 -5.86
CA VAL A 104 7.40 -10.94 -5.25
C VAL A 104 6.18 -11.22 -6.10
N ARG A 105 4.99 -11.12 -5.50
CA ARG A 105 3.71 -11.06 -6.20
C ARG A 105 3.15 -9.64 -6.07
N PRO A 106 3.24 -8.81 -7.12
CA PRO A 106 2.77 -7.43 -7.04
C PRO A 106 1.25 -7.35 -7.17
N ARG A 107 0.64 -6.35 -6.54
CA ARG A 107 -0.76 -5.94 -6.73
C ARG A 107 -0.82 -4.42 -6.78
N SER A 108 -1.67 -3.87 -7.63
CA SER A 108 -1.84 -2.43 -7.73
C SER A 108 -3.31 -2.02 -7.79
N PHE A 109 -3.64 -0.85 -7.27
CA PHE A 109 -4.97 -0.25 -7.38
C PHE A 109 -4.90 1.27 -7.21
N LEU A 110 -5.80 1.99 -7.88
CA LEU A 110 -5.92 3.45 -7.78
C LEU A 110 -7.02 3.81 -6.78
N LEU A 111 -6.70 4.68 -5.82
CA LEU A 111 -7.64 5.24 -4.87
C LEU A 111 -8.08 6.63 -5.35
N LYS A 112 -9.40 6.85 -5.38
CA LYS A 112 -9.99 8.17 -5.60
C LYS A 112 -9.68 9.11 -4.42
N PRO A 113 -9.71 10.43 -4.66
CA PRO A 113 -9.52 11.41 -3.60
C PRO A 113 -10.62 11.31 -2.55
N ASN A 114 -10.28 11.70 -1.32
CA ASN A 114 -11.20 11.86 -0.20
C ASN A 114 -10.92 13.17 0.54
N LYS A 115 -11.59 13.42 1.67
CA LYS A 115 -11.43 14.67 2.44
C LYS A 115 -9.98 14.98 2.87
N LYS A 116 -9.11 13.97 2.97
CA LYS A 116 -7.75 14.08 3.53
C LYS A 116 -6.65 13.87 2.49
N TYR A 117 -6.90 13.06 1.46
CA TYR A 117 -5.89 12.66 0.48
C TYR A 117 -6.39 12.83 -0.95
N GLY A 118 -5.49 13.21 -1.85
CA GLY A 118 -5.71 13.21 -3.29
C GLY A 118 -5.77 11.79 -3.89
N TYR A 119 -5.67 11.73 -5.22
CA TYR A 119 -5.52 10.45 -5.92
C TYR A 119 -4.25 9.74 -5.46
N ARG A 120 -4.33 8.42 -5.31
CA ARG A 120 -3.19 7.60 -4.88
C ARG A 120 -3.12 6.31 -5.67
N LEU A 121 -2.02 6.05 -6.34
CA LEU A 121 -1.73 4.71 -6.87
C LEU A 121 -1.02 3.91 -5.78
N VAL A 122 -1.61 2.81 -5.36
CA VAL A 122 -1.03 1.89 -4.37
C VAL A 122 -0.47 0.68 -5.10
N VAL A 123 0.77 0.32 -4.78
CA VAL A 123 1.47 -0.87 -5.28
C VAL A 123 1.96 -1.68 -4.08
N ASP A 124 1.39 -2.86 -3.88
CA ASP A 124 1.83 -3.80 -2.86
C ASP A 124 2.75 -4.85 -3.48
N LEU A 125 3.91 -5.06 -2.87
CA LEU A 125 4.87 -6.12 -3.24
C LEU A 125 4.83 -7.20 -2.17
N TYR A 126 4.08 -8.27 -2.38
CA TYR A 126 4.01 -9.39 -1.43
C TYR A 126 5.17 -10.35 -1.60
N ASP A 127 5.79 -10.80 -0.51
CA ASP A 127 6.77 -11.88 -0.58
C ASP A 127 6.10 -13.18 -1.05
N LYS A 128 6.61 -13.75 -2.15
CA LYS A 128 6.14 -15.03 -2.67
C LYS A 128 6.46 -16.19 -1.71
N GLY A 129 7.50 -16.07 -0.89
CA GLY A 129 7.93 -17.04 0.11
C GLY A 129 7.04 -17.09 1.37
N ASP A 130 6.64 -15.93 1.91
CA ASP A 130 5.86 -15.87 3.15
C ASP A 130 4.46 -16.44 3.01
N ALA A 131 3.81 -16.27 1.84
CA ALA A 131 2.51 -16.88 1.57
C ALA A 131 2.54 -18.42 1.68
N ARG A 132 3.64 -19.06 1.23
CA ARG A 132 3.82 -20.52 1.36
C ARG A 132 4.06 -20.93 2.81
N LYS A 133 4.78 -20.12 3.58
CA LYS A 133 5.05 -20.38 5.01
C LYS A 133 3.76 -20.28 5.84
N ALA A 134 2.95 -19.24 5.62
CA ALA A 134 1.67 -19.06 6.30
C ALA A 134 0.72 -20.25 6.07
N LEU A 135 0.63 -20.74 4.83
CA LEU A 135 -0.19 -21.91 4.51
C LEU A 135 0.26 -23.18 5.25
N LYS A 136 1.58 -23.43 5.30
CA LYS A 136 2.15 -24.57 6.03
C LYS A 136 1.85 -24.53 7.54
N GLU A 137 1.89 -23.35 8.14
CA GLU A 137 1.59 -23.18 9.57
C GLU A 137 0.09 -23.37 9.89
N THR A 138 -0.81 -22.95 9.00
CA THR A 138 -2.26 -23.19 9.16
C THR A 138 -2.60 -24.68 9.18
N ILE A 139 -1.99 -25.47 8.29
CA ILE A 139 -2.21 -26.92 8.20
C ILE A 139 -1.74 -27.62 9.48
N LYS A 140 -0.59 -27.24 10.04
CA LYS A 140 -0.08 -27.82 11.30
C LYS A 140 -1.01 -27.58 12.50
N ARG A 141 -1.73 -26.45 12.52
CA ARG A 141 -2.64 -26.08 13.63
C ARG A 141 -3.99 -26.80 13.61
N ALA A 142 -4.34 -27.46 12.51
CA ALA A 142 -5.58 -28.23 12.39
C ALA A 142 -5.52 -29.64 13.03
N ALA A 143 -4.41 -30.01 13.67
CA ALA A 143 -4.28 -31.30 14.36
C ALA A 143 -5.28 -31.44 15.54
N PRO A 144 -5.83 -32.64 15.77
CA PRO A 144 -6.92 -32.86 16.72
C PRO A 144 -6.52 -32.58 18.18
N ARG A 145 -7.47 -32.03 18.95
CA ARG A 145 -7.31 -31.64 20.35
C ARG A 145 -7.20 -32.86 21.28
N LYS A 146 -6.28 -32.81 22.24
CA LYS A 146 -6.26 -33.73 23.39
C LYS A 146 -7.27 -33.26 24.47
N PRO A 147 -8.22 -34.08 24.92
CA PRO A 147 -9.11 -33.76 26.04
C PRO A 147 -8.34 -33.61 27.37
N GLY A 148 -8.79 -32.71 28.26
CA GLY A 148 -8.37 -32.71 29.67
C GLY A 148 -7.33 -31.67 30.12
N LYS A 149 -6.78 -30.83 29.23
CA LYS A 149 -5.87 -29.73 29.63
C LYS A 149 -6.55 -28.38 29.44
N LEU A 150 -6.61 -27.55 30.49
CA LEU A 150 -6.98 -26.15 30.37
C LEU A 150 -5.98 -25.47 29.41
N ARG A 151 -6.51 -24.85 28.35
CA ARG A 151 -5.71 -24.19 27.31
C ARG A 151 -5.41 -22.76 27.74
N ASP A 152 -4.26 -22.24 27.31
CA ASP A 152 -4.01 -20.82 27.41
C ASP A 152 -5.13 -20.03 26.71
N LEU A 153 -5.60 -18.95 27.33
CA LEU A 153 -6.47 -17.96 26.72
C LEU A 153 -5.64 -17.17 25.70
N ILE A 154 -5.91 -17.40 24.41
CA ILE A 154 -5.25 -16.68 23.33
C ILE A 154 -6.01 -15.36 23.10
N ILE A 155 -5.35 -14.24 23.35
CA ILE A 155 -5.92 -12.90 23.20
C ILE A 155 -5.32 -12.25 21.95
N ALA A 156 -6.14 -12.02 20.92
CA ALA A 156 -5.74 -11.24 19.77
C ALA A 156 -5.82 -9.75 20.10
N ILE A 157 -4.73 -9.02 19.90
CA ILE A 157 -4.64 -7.58 20.17
C ILE A 157 -4.46 -6.88 18.83
N ASP A 158 -5.46 -6.08 18.46
CA ASP A 158 -5.43 -5.29 17.23
C ASP A 158 -5.14 -3.82 17.54
N ALA A 159 -4.01 -3.34 17.04
CA ALA A 159 -3.68 -1.93 17.10
C ALA A 159 -4.23 -1.28 15.82
N GLY A 160 -5.23 -0.41 15.95
CA GLY A 160 -5.85 0.27 14.80
C GLY A 160 -4.84 1.02 13.92
N HIS A 161 -5.18 1.23 12.64
CA HIS A 161 -4.39 1.99 11.65
C HIS A 161 -2.98 1.41 11.40
N GLY A 162 -2.07 2.24 10.86
CA GLY A 162 -0.68 1.88 10.57
C GLY A 162 -0.30 2.14 9.11
N GLY A 163 0.99 2.30 8.87
CA GLY A 163 1.52 2.57 7.54
C GLY A 163 1.07 3.93 7.01
N GLU A 164 0.49 3.96 5.81
CA GLU A 164 -0.04 5.19 5.21
C GLU A 164 -1.29 5.73 5.90
N ASP A 165 -1.94 4.93 6.73
CA ASP A 165 -3.09 5.34 7.52
C ASP A 165 -2.63 5.78 8.92
N PRO A 166 -2.56 7.09 9.21
CA PRO A 166 -2.19 7.58 10.53
C PRO A 166 -3.32 7.52 11.56
N GLY A 167 -4.56 7.24 11.10
CA GLY A 167 -5.77 7.50 11.88
C GLY A 167 -6.00 8.99 12.12
N THR A 168 -6.63 9.28 13.25
CA THR A 168 -6.88 10.65 13.74
C THR A 168 -5.56 11.35 14.05
N ILE A 169 -5.47 12.64 13.70
CA ILE A 169 -4.31 13.48 14.01
C ILE A 169 -4.76 14.53 15.04
N GLY A 170 -4.16 14.51 16.22
CA GLY A 170 -4.45 15.46 17.29
C GLY A 170 -3.95 16.88 16.95
N ARG A 171 -4.43 17.87 17.69
CA ARG A 171 -4.10 19.30 17.47
C ARG A 171 -2.59 19.60 17.44
N LYS A 172 -1.79 18.83 18.19
CA LYS A 172 -0.32 18.96 18.26
C LYS A 172 0.43 18.02 17.29
N GLY A 173 -0.26 17.36 16.36
CA GLY A 173 0.34 16.44 15.40
C GLY A 173 0.48 14.98 15.86
N THR A 174 0.02 14.63 17.06
CA THR A 174 -0.01 13.25 17.56
C THR A 174 -0.83 12.37 16.62
N ARG A 175 -0.29 11.23 16.19
CA ARG A 175 -0.97 10.30 15.28
C ARG A 175 -1.53 9.12 16.07
N GLU A 176 -2.81 8.82 15.87
CA GLU A 176 -3.50 7.71 16.53
C GLU A 176 -2.75 6.39 16.39
N LYS A 177 -2.25 6.08 15.18
CA LYS A 177 -1.52 4.84 14.90
C LYS A 177 -0.31 4.58 15.82
N ASP A 178 0.34 5.65 16.29
CA ASP A 178 1.52 5.59 17.15
C ASP A 178 1.09 5.29 18.60
N VAL A 179 0.04 5.99 19.06
CA VAL A 179 -0.53 5.84 20.41
C VAL A 179 -1.11 4.44 20.59
N VAL A 180 -1.97 3.99 19.67
CA VAL A 180 -2.63 2.68 19.80
C VAL A 180 -1.63 1.52 19.68
N LEU A 181 -0.55 1.68 18.90
CA LEU A 181 0.52 0.67 18.84
C LEU A 181 1.28 0.59 20.17
N ALA A 182 1.56 1.74 20.80
CA ALA A 182 2.23 1.77 22.09
C ALA A 182 1.37 1.11 23.18
N ILE A 183 0.07 1.45 23.23
CA ILE A 183 -0.90 0.84 24.16
C ILE A 183 -0.98 -0.67 23.93
N ALA A 184 -1.13 -1.11 22.68
CA ALA A 184 -1.24 -2.54 22.35
C ALA A 184 0.02 -3.33 22.73
N LYS A 185 1.22 -2.74 22.59
CA LYS A 185 2.48 -3.36 23.02
C LYS A 185 2.55 -3.51 24.53
N GLU A 186 2.12 -2.49 25.28
CA GLU A 186 2.10 -2.55 26.74
C GLU A 186 1.06 -3.57 27.24
N LEU A 187 -0.15 -3.56 26.68
CA LEU A 187 -1.16 -4.58 26.96
C LEU A 187 -0.66 -6.00 26.65
N SER A 188 0.02 -6.19 25.51
CA SER A 188 0.65 -7.46 25.17
C SER A 188 1.72 -7.88 26.17
N LYS A 189 2.45 -6.94 26.77
CA LYS A 189 3.45 -7.25 27.80
C LYS A 189 2.77 -7.72 29.08
N GLN A 190 1.70 -7.05 29.50
CA GLN A 190 0.92 -7.40 30.69
C GLN A 190 0.27 -8.79 30.55
N ILE A 191 -0.43 -9.05 29.44
CA ILE A 191 -1.06 -10.35 29.19
C ILE A 191 -0.03 -11.49 29.15
N LYS A 192 1.17 -11.23 28.62
CA LYS A 192 2.23 -12.25 28.58
C LYS A 192 2.69 -12.68 29.97
N ASN A 193 2.55 -11.81 30.97
CA ASN A 193 2.94 -12.08 32.36
C ASN A 193 1.82 -12.75 33.17
N GLU A 194 0.61 -12.87 32.62
CA GLU A 194 -0.53 -13.48 33.29
C GLU A 194 -0.56 -15.01 33.05
N PRO A 195 -0.53 -15.84 34.11
CA PRO A 195 -0.59 -17.28 33.97
C PRO A 195 -1.81 -17.75 33.18
N GLY A 196 -1.60 -18.65 32.22
CA GLY A 196 -2.67 -19.18 31.38
C GLY A 196 -3.19 -18.22 30.31
N MET A 197 -2.50 -17.10 30.03
CA MET A 197 -2.84 -16.22 28.90
C MET A 197 -1.70 -16.11 27.90
N ARG A 198 -2.05 -15.91 26.63
CA ARG A 198 -1.09 -15.72 25.54
C ARG A 198 -1.55 -14.64 24.56
N PRO A 199 -0.82 -13.51 24.46
CA PRO A 199 -1.18 -12.45 23.53
C PRO A 199 -0.70 -12.76 22.11
N VAL A 200 -1.48 -12.32 21.13
CA VAL A 200 -1.14 -12.37 19.70
C VAL A 200 -1.44 -11.00 19.09
N MET A 201 -0.41 -10.26 18.75
CA MET A 201 -0.53 -8.96 18.09
C MET A 201 -0.88 -9.12 16.60
N VAL A 202 -1.90 -8.42 16.12
CA VAL A 202 -2.27 -8.34 14.69
C VAL A 202 -1.17 -7.62 13.90
N ARG A 203 -0.65 -6.50 14.43
CA ARG A 203 0.55 -5.83 13.93
C ARG A 203 1.53 -5.51 15.05
N ARG A 204 2.83 -5.52 14.75
CA ARG A 204 3.91 -5.25 15.72
C ARG A 204 4.69 -3.97 15.42
N GLY A 205 4.44 -3.37 14.26
CA GLY A 205 5.13 -2.18 13.76
C GLY A 205 4.17 -1.24 13.04
N ASP A 206 4.74 -0.18 12.47
CA ASP A 206 4.02 0.85 11.71
C ASP A 206 3.84 0.42 10.25
N TYR A 207 2.89 -0.48 10.02
CA TYR A 207 2.48 -0.91 8.69
C TYR A 207 0.96 -1.12 8.66
N TYR A 208 0.36 -0.86 7.51
CA TYR A 208 -1.07 -1.03 7.31
C TYR A 208 -1.45 -2.52 7.31
N VAL A 209 -2.58 -2.86 7.92
CA VAL A 209 -3.23 -4.18 7.84
C VAL A 209 -4.63 -3.98 7.24
N GLY A 210 -4.95 -4.75 6.20
CA GLY A 210 -6.24 -4.62 5.52
C GLY A 210 -7.35 -5.25 6.34
N LEU A 211 -8.41 -4.49 6.59
CA LEU A 211 -9.71 -5.01 7.03
C LEU A 211 -10.37 -5.61 5.79
N ARG A 212 -10.79 -6.88 5.85
CA ARG A 212 -11.20 -7.66 4.68
C ARG A 212 -12.26 -6.97 3.82
#